data_AF-A0A7U9S6R0-F1
#
_entry.id   AF-A0A7U9S6R0-F1
#
_cell.length_a   1.000
_cell.length_b   1.000
_cell.length_c   1.000
_cell.angle_alpha   90.00
_cell.angle_beta   90.00
_cell.angle_gamma   90.00
#
_symmetry.space_group_name_H-M   'P 1'
#
loop_
_entity.id
_entity.type
_entity.pdbx_description
1 polymer ?
#
loop_
_entity_poly.entity_id
_entity_poly.type
_entity_poly.pdbx_seq_one_letter_code
_entity_poly.pdbx_strand_id
1 'polypeptide(L)'
;MEHKTENSEVSLIRQLACLRKNYRLLLLGCLILAALLASGCGGKKADGKWKDGYYTAMMDEYSHGWKEYVKICVMDNKIVSVEFNAQNPSGFIKAWDNAYMKNMNSVEGTYPNRYTRTYAAELLADQSADDIDIVTGASHSGGNFRRLAAAVLECAEKGNTETVIVETEEE
;
A
#
# COMPACT_ATOMS: atom_id res chain seq x y z
N MET A 1 26.07 -32.94 -66.32
CA MET A 1 26.15 -32.03 -65.16
C MET A 1 24.79 -31.47 -64.72
N GLU A 2 23.71 -31.63 -65.51
CA GLU A 2 22.35 -31.15 -65.18
C GLU A 2 21.63 -31.90 -64.05
N HIS A 3 21.90 -33.19 -63.86
CA HIS A 3 21.09 -34.05 -62.99
C HIS A 3 21.29 -33.84 -61.47
N LYS A 4 22.33 -33.08 -61.06
CA LYS A 4 22.67 -32.85 -59.64
C LYS A 4 22.02 -31.58 -59.08
N THR A 5 21.71 -30.61 -59.94
CA THR A 5 21.12 -29.31 -59.60
C THR A 5 19.65 -29.42 -59.22
N GLU A 6 18.87 -30.23 -59.95
CA GLU A 6 17.42 -30.41 -59.71
C GLU A 6 17.11 -31.05 -58.34
N ASN A 7 17.88 -32.06 -57.93
CA ASN A 7 17.72 -32.67 -56.61
C ASN A 7 18.06 -31.73 -55.45
N SER A 8 18.94 -30.74 -55.66
CA SER A 8 19.32 -29.77 -54.63
C SER A 8 18.23 -28.73 -54.39
N GLU A 9 17.56 -28.25 -55.45
CA GLU A 9 16.47 -27.28 -55.33
C GLU A 9 15.23 -27.90 -54.71
N VAL A 10 14.88 -29.14 -55.08
CA VAL A 10 13.77 -29.88 -54.48
C VAL A 10 14.01 -30.16 -52.99
N SER A 11 15.27 -30.42 -52.60
CA SER A 11 15.66 -30.57 -51.19
C SER A 11 15.53 -29.26 -50.41
N LEU A 12 15.96 -28.13 -50.99
CA LEU A 12 15.83 -26.80 -50.39
C LEU A 12 14.38 -26.39 -50.21
N ILE A 13 13.51 -26.63 -51.20
CA ILE A 13 12.07 -26.33 -51.12
C ILE A 13 11.41 -27.14 -50.00
N ARG A 14 11.78 -28.42 -49.84
CA ARG A 14 11.27 -29.29 -48.75
C ARG A 14 11.73 -28.81 -47.37
N GLN A 15 13.00 -28.40 -47.24
CA GLN A 15 13.54 -27.85 -46.00
C GLN A 15 12.89 -26.51 -45.62
N LEU A 16 12.69 -25.62 -46.59
CA LEU A 16 12.01 -24.33 -46.39
C LEU A 16 10.53 -24.52 -46.03
N ALA A 17 9.84 -25.48 -46.64
CA ALA A 17 8.46 -25.83 -46.29
C ALA A 17 8.35 -26.41 -44.86
N CYS A 18 9.30 -27.25 -44.45
CA CYS A 18 9.37 -27.81 -43.10
C CYS A 18 9.68 -26.72 -42.06
N LEU A 19 10.63 -25.83 -42.34
CA LEU A 19 10.99 -24.69 -41.49
C LEU A 19 9.80 -23.73 -41.31
N ARG A 20 9.05 -23.46 -42.38
CA ARG A 20 7.85 -22.60 -42.35
C ARG A 20 6.67 -23.25 -41.60
N LYS A 21 6.56 -24.59 -41.61
CA LYS A 21 5.56 -25.34 -40.82
C LYS A 21 5.89 -25.33 -39.33
N ASN A 22 7.16 -25.54 -38.98
CA ASN A 22 7.61 -25.51 -37.58
C ASN A 22 7.55 -24.09 -36.99
N TYR A 23 7.86 -23.06 -37.77
CA TYR A 23 7.73 -21.66 -37.36
C TYR A 23 6.26 -21.26 -37.13
N ARG A 24 5.32 -21.78 -37.94
CA ARG A 24 3.88 -21.58 -37.71
C ARG A 24 3.39 -22.24 -36.42
N LEU A 25 3.84 -23.46 -36.11
CA LEU A 25 3.51 -24.11 -34.84
C LEU A 25 4.14 -23.38 -33.64
N LEU A 26 5.37 -22.89 -33.77
CA LEU A 26 6.05 -22.10 -32.73
C LEU A 26 5.35 -20.75 -32.48
N LEU A 27 4.95 -20.04 -33.55
CA LEU A 27 4.21 -18.79 -33.43
C LEU A 27 2.82 -18.97 -32.80
N LEU A 28 2.09 -20.03 -33.18
CA LEU A 28 0.80 -20.37 -32.58
C LEU A 28 0.94 -20.77 -31.09
N GLY A 29 2.00 -21.52 -30.74
CA GLY A 29 2.30 -21.87 -29.35
C GLY A 29 2.62 -20.65 -28.48
N CYS A 30 3.43 -19.70 -28.98
CA CYS A 30 3.74 -18.47 -28.27
C CYS A 30 2.51 -17.56 -28.08
N LEU A 31 1.60 -17.50 -29.06
CA LEU A 31 0.35 -16.73 -28.94
C LEU A 31 -0.61 -17.31 -27.89
N ILE A 32 -0.69 -18.64 -27.79
CA ILE A 32 -1.51 -19.31 -26.77
C ILE A 32 -0.90 -19.13 -25.36
N LEU A 33 0.42 -19.20 -25.23
CA LEU A 33 1.11 -18.96 -23.96
C LEU A 33 0.99 -17.50 -23.50
N ALA A 34 1.04 -16.53 -24.43
CA ALA A 34 0.83 -15.12 -24.13
C ALA A 34 -0.62 -14.82 -23.70
N ALA A 35 -1.61 -15.51 -24.27
CA ALA A 35 -3.01 -15.35 -23.88
C ALA A 35 -3.31 -15.92 -22.47
N LEU A 36 -2.62 -16.98 -22.06
CA LEU A 36 -2.74 -17.56 -20.71
C LEU A 36 -2.15 -16.65 -19.63
N LEU A 37 -1.09 -15.89 -19.94
CA LEU A 37 -0.48 -14.93 -19.00
C LEU A 37 -1.28 -13.61 -18.87
N ALA A 38 -2.19 -13.32 -19.81
CA ALA A 38 -3.03 -12.12 -19.79
C ALA A 38 -4.31 -12.24 -18.94
N SER A 39 -4.62 -13.42 -18.37
CA SER A 39 -5.85 -13.66 -17.61
C SER A 39 -5.73 -13.34 -16.09
N GLY A 40 -4.70 -12.60 -15.69
CA GLY A 40 -4.30 -12.42 -14.29
C GLY A 40 -4.34 -10.98 -13.75
N CYS A 41 -5.26 -10.13 -14.20
CA CYS A 41 -5.57 -8.84 -13.54
C CYS A 41 -7.08 -8.56 -13.60
N GLY A 42 -7.89 -9.55 -13.22
CA GLY A 42 -9.32 -9.40 -13.03
C GLY A 42 -9.64 -9.44 -11.54
N GLY A 43 -9.21 -8.43 -10.78
CA GLY A 43 -9.65 -8.24 -9.41
C GLY A 43 -11.18 -8.21 -9.41
N LYS A 44 -11.79 -9.24 -8.80
CA LYS A 44 -13.23 -9.22 -8.50
C LYS A 44 -13.47 -7.89 -7.80
N LYS A 45 -14.36 -7.04 -8.33
CA LYS A 45 -14.87 -5.90 -7.57
C LYS A 45 -15.55 -6.49 -6.34
N ALA A 46 -14.82 -6.60 -5.24
CA ALA A 46 -15.40 -6.92 -3.97
C ALA A 46 -16.31 -5.74 -3.62
N ASP A 47 -17.60 -6.02 -3.40
CA ASP A 47 -18.53 -5.13 -2.70
C ASP A 47 -18.12 -5.05 -1.21
N GLY A 48 -16.84 -4.79 -0.97
CA GLY A 48 -16.25 -4.58 0.33
C GLY A 48 -16.46 -3.15 0.80
N LYS A 49 -16.60 -3.00 2.12
CA LYS A 49 -16.63 -1.73 2.87
C LYS A 49 -15.50 -0.78 2.44
N TRP A 50 -14.31 -1.31 2.18
CA TRP A 50 -13.12 -0.56 1.82
C TRP A 50 -12.54 -1.00 0.49
N LYS A 51 -12.04 -0.03 -0.26
CA LYS A 51 -11.33 -0.24 -1.51
C LYS A 51 -9.86 -0.54 -1.21
N ASP A 52 -9.25 -1.34 -2.06
CA ASP A 52 -7.83 -1.65 -1.95
C ASP A 52 -7.01 -0.40 -2.31
N GLY A 53 -5.96 -0.13 -1.54
CA GLY A 53 -5.13 1.05 -1.75
C GLY A 53 -4.33 1.48 -0.53
N TYR A 54 -3.69 2.64 -0.68
CA TYR A 54 -2.97 3.31 0.39
C TYR A 54 -3.67 4.63 0.67
N TYR A 55 -3.97 4.89 1.94
CA TYR A 55 -4.76 6.03 2.38
C TYR A 55 -4.00 6.78 3.47
N THR A 56 -4.07 8.12 3.46
CA THR A 56 -3.36 8.97 4.42
C THR A 56 -4.29 10.03 4.97
N ALA A 57 -4.32 10.16 6.30
CA ALA A 57 -4.91 11.29 7.02
C ALA A 57 -3.83 12.02 7.81
N MET A 58 -3.91 13.35 7.90
CA MET A 58 -2.91 14.19 8.56
C MET A 58 -3.56 15.36 9.25
N MET A 59 -3.06 15.77 10.42
CA MET A 59 -3.55 16.95 11.12
C MET A 59 -3.23 18.23 10.31
N ASP A 60 -4.10 19.23 10.40
CA ASP A 60 -3.94 20.54 9.78
C ASP A 60 -2.78 21.35 10.36
N GLU A 61 -2.54 21.24 11.67
CA GLU A 61 -1.61 22.07 12.41
C GLU A 61 -0.48 21.28 13.08
N TYR A 62 0.60 21.99 13.42
CA TYR A 62 1.69 21.43 14.21
C TYR A 62 1.41 21.64 15.70
N SER A 63 1.54 20.57 16.49
CA SER A 63 1.57 20.64 17.95
C SER A 63 2.98 20.36 18.45
N HIS A 64 3.56 21.29 19.20
CA HIS A 64 4.93 21.18 19.74
C HIS A 64 5.99 20.93 18.64
N GLY A 65 5.77 21.46 17.43
CA GLY A 65 6.66 21.27 16.27
C GLY A 65 6.46 19.96 15.51
N TRP A 66 5.42 19.18 15.84
CA TRP A 66 5.12 17.89 15.20
C TRP A 66 3.70 17.87 14.64
N LYS A 67 3.55 17.29 13.46
CA LYS A 67 2.27 17.11 12.79
C LYS A 67 2.00 15.63 12.61
N GLU A 68 0.90 15.18 13.22
CA GLU A 68 0.51 13.78 13.29
C GLU A 68 -0.18 13.31 12.01
N TYR A 69 0.05 12.06 11.64
CA TYR A 69 -0.56 11.43 10.48
C TYR A 69 -0.79 9.93 10.71
N VAL A 70 -1.81 9.39 10.04
CA VAL A 70 -2.07 7.95 9.93
C VAL A 70 -2.01 7.55 8.46
N LYS A 71 -1.31 6.45 8.16
CA LYS A 71 -1.33 5.78 6.86
C LYS A 71 -1.82 4.37 7.03
N ILE A 72 -2.67 3.91 6.12
CA ILE A 72 -3.11 2.51 6.07
C ILE A 72 -2.91 1.92 4.69
N CYS A 73 -2.73 0.60 4.63
CA CYS A 73 -2.87 -0.18 3.41
C CYS A 73 -4.08 -1.09 3.55
N VAL A 74 -4.97 -1.08 2.56
CA VAL A 74 -6.11 -1.98 2.46
C VAL A 74 -5.89 -2.94 1.30
N MET A 75 -6.09 -4.23 1.56
CA MET A 75 -6.05 -5.29 0.57
C MET A 75 -7.16 -6.29 0.87
N ASP A 76 -7.87 -6.76 -0.15
CA ASP A 76 -8.99 -7.70 -0.01
C ASP A 76 -10.00 -7.25 1.06
N ASN A 77 -10.34 -5.95 1.05
CA ASN A 77 -11.29 -5.34 2.00
C ASN A 77 -10.86 -5.42 3.49
N LYS A 78 -9.54 -5.51 3.77
CA LYS A 78 -8.97 -5.50 5.12
C LYS A 78 -7.78 -4.56 5.22
N ILE A 79 -7.62 -3.92 6.37
CA ILE A 79 -6.39 -3.19 6.70
C ILE A 79 -5.30 -4.23 6.95
N VAL A 80 -4.21 -4.14 6.19
CA VAL A 80 -3.04 -5.04 6.28
C VAL A 80 -1.81 -4.33 6.84
N SER A 81 -1.84 -3.00 6.93
CA SER A 81 -0.78 -2.17 7.49
C SER A 81 -1.38 -0.89 8.07
N VAL A 82 -0.84 -0.46 9.22
CA VAL A 82 -1.12 0.83 9.85
C VAL A 82 0.19 1.47 10.28
N GLU A 83 0.39 2.72 9.92
CA GLU A 83 1.45 3.58 10.43
C GLU A 83 0.80 4.79 11.10
N PHE A 84 1.06 5.00 12.39
CA PHE A 84 0.78 6.25 13.07
C PHE A 84 2.11 6.89 13.47
N ASN A 85 2.31 8.16 13.13
CA ASN A 85 3.49 8.90 13.56
C ASN A 85 3.24 10.41 13.53
N ALA A 86 4.27 11.18 13.87
CA ALA A 86 4.30 12.60 13.62
C ALA A 86 5.60 13.00 12.95
N GLN A 87 5.55 14.04 12.12
CA GLN A 87 6.72 14.61 11.47
C GLN A 87 6.84 16.11 11.74
N ASN A 88 8.07 16.62 11.79
CA ASN A 88 8.32 18.05 11.86
C ASN A 88 8.29 18.68 10.44
N PRO A 89 8.47 20.01 10.30
CA PRO A 89 8.50 20.65 8.98
C PRO A 89 9.59 20.17 8.02
N SER A 90 10.67 19.55 8.51
CA SER A 90 11.71 18.95 7.66
C SER A 90 11.39 17.50 7.27
N GLY A 91 10.25 16.96 7.68
CA GLY A 91 9.87 15.57 7.46
C GLY A 91 10.57 14.57 8.39
N PHE A 92 11.28 15.05 9.42
CA PHE A 92 11.89 14.17 10.41
C PHE A 92 10.81 13.57 11.31
N ILE A 93 10.92 12.27 11.61
CA ILE A 93 9.90 11.50 12.30
C ILE A 93 10.12 11.55 13.83
N LYS A 94 9.06 11.90 14.57
CA LYS A 94 9.07 12.05 16.04
C LYS A 94 9.52 10.80 16.77
N ALA A 95 9.10 9.62 16.29
CA ALA A 95 9.50 8.34 16.86
C ALA A 95 11.00 8.00 16.69
N TRP A 96 11.74 8.78 15.89
CA TRP A 96 13.19 8.65 15.72
C TRP A 96 13.97 9.70 16.53
N ASP A 97 13.29 10.64 17.20
CA ASP A 97 13.91 11.63 18.07
C ASP A 97 14.20 11.06 19.46
N ASN A 98 15.45 10.63 19.69
CA ASN A 98 15.87 10.09 20.98
C ASN A 98 15.80 11.10 22.13
N ALA A 99 16.04 12.39 21.86
CA ALA A 99 15.98 13.43 22.88
C ALA A 99 14.52 13.68 23.30
N TYR A 100 13.61 13.78 22.33
CA TYR A 100 12.19 13.91 22.60
C TYR A 100 11.64 12.70 23.37
N MET A 101 11.97 11.47 22.93
CA MET A 101 11.55 10.26 23.61
C MET A 101 11.98 10.24 25.08
N LYS A 102 13.24 10.60 25.37
CA LYS A 102 13.75 10.64 26.74
C LYS A 102 13.03 11.68 27.59
N ASN A 103 12.80 12.87 27.04
CA ASN A 103 12.13 13.97 27.75
C ASN A 103 10.66 13.61 28.04
N MET A 104 9.92 13.14 27.03
CA MET A 104 8.52 12.76 27.20
C MET A 104 8.37 11.61 28.22
N ASN A 105 9.22 10.57 28.14
CA ASN A 105 9.13 9.45 29.08
C ASN A 105 9.37 9.88 30.54
N SER A 106 10.22 10.88 30.76
CA SER A 106 10.52 11.37 32.11
C SER A 106 9.37 12.13 32.77
N VAL A 107 8.47 12.71 31.97
CA VAL A 107 7.35 13.53 32.45
C VAL A 107 6.02 12.77 32.37
N GLU A 108 5.78 12.12 31.24
CA GLU A 108 4.49 11.49 30.89
C GLU A 108 4.47 9.97 31.12
N GLY A 109 5.62 9.35 31.40
CA GLY A 109 5.72 7.88 31.57
C GLY A 109 5.51 7.07 30.28
N THR A 110 5.47 7.74 29.12
CA THR A 110 5.38 7.12 27.79
C THR A 110 6.21 7.90 26.77
N TYR A 111 6.35 7.38 25.56
CA TYR A 111 7.16 7.99 24.51
C TYR A 111 6.61 7.64 23.11
N PRO A 112 6.92 8.46 22.07
CA PRO A 112 6.46 8.29 20.69
C PRO A 112 6.41 6.86 20.19
N ASN A 113 7.53 6.15 20.21
CA ASN A 113 7.64 4.79 19.69
C ASN A 113 6.74 3.75 20.41
N ARG A 114 6.26 4.05 21.62
CA ARG A 114 5.37 3.18 22.39
C ARG A 114 3.92 3.43 22.00
N TYR A 115 3.43 4.64 22.25
CA TYR A 115 2.01 4.93 22.04
C TYR A 115 1.62 4.82 20.56
N THR A 116 2.50 5.21 19.63
CA THR A 116 2.13 5.13 18.21
C THR A 116 1.96 3.71 17.72
N ARG A 117 2.82 2.78 18.20
CA ARG A 117 2.71 1.36 17.89
C ARG A 117 1.50 0.71 18.55
N THR A 118 1.16 1.11 19.77
CA THR A 118 -0.03 0.61 20.47
C THR A 118 -1.28 0.96 19.67
N TYR A 119 -1.49 2.23 19.35
CA TYR A 119 -2.65 2.67 18.59
C TYR A 119 -2.72 2.06 17.19
N ALA A 120 -1.59 1.98 16.48
CA ALA A 120 -1.55 1.35 15.16
C ALA A 120 -1.89 -0.16 15.23
N ALA A 121 -1.46 -0.85 16.28
CA ALA A 121 -1.76 -2.27 16.49
C ALA A 121 -3.24 -2.51 16.81
N GLU A 122 -3.86 -1.63 17.60
CA GLU A 122 -5.30 -1.71 17.91
C GLU A 122 -6.14 -1.52 16.65
N LEU A 123 -5.90 -0.45 15.86
CA LEU A 123 -6.62 -0.25 14.60
C LEU A 123 -6.44 -1.43 13.63
N LEU A 124 -5.23 -1.98 13.56
CA LEU A 124 -4.95 -3.15 12.71
C LEU A 124 -5.68 -4.41 13.21
N ALA A 125 -5.73 -4.64 14.52
CA ALA A 125 -6.38 -5.81 15.10
C ALA A 125 -7.91 -5.73 14.99
N ASP A 126 -8.47 -4.57 15.34
CA ASP A 126 -9.92 -4.39 15.49
C ASP A 126 -10.59 -4.05 14.17
N GLN A 127 -9.84 -3.58 13.17
CA GLN A 127 -10.39 -3.11 11.89
C GLN A 127 -11.49 -2.06 12.13
N SER A 128 -11.32 -1.24 13.18
CA SER A 128 -12.22 -0.18 13.58
C SER A 128 -11.45 0.94 14.26
N ALA A 129 -11.97 2.16 14.14
CA ALA A 129 -11.49 3.33 14.89
C ALA A 129 -12.25 3.51 16.22
N ASP A 130 -13.27 2.68 16.45
CA ASP A 130 -14.07 2.71 17.68
C ASP A 130 -13.26 2.11 18.83
N ASP A 131 -13.49 2.63 20.05
CA ASP A 131 -12.96 2.07 21.30
C ASP A 131 -11.42 1.92 21.42
N ILE A 132 -10.64 2.65 20.61
CA ILE A 132 -9.16 2.70 20.76
C ILE A 132 -8.79 3.15 22.18
N ASP A 133 -8.01 2.34 22.89
CA ASP A 133 -7.64 2.56 24.28
C ASP A 133 -6.56 3.64 24.39
N ILE A 134 -6.85 4.72 25.11
CA ILE A 134 -5.92 5.84 25.23
C ILE A 134 -4.76 5.49 26.16
N VAL A 135 -3.53 5.59 25.64
CA VAL A 135 -2.31 5.40 26.43
C VAL A 135 -2.12 6.58 27.36
N THR A 136 -2.06 6.31 28.67
CA THR A 136 -1.76 7.32 29.70
C THR A 136 -0.45 8.06 29.36
N GLY A 137 -0.47 9.39 29.48
CA GLY A 137 0.64 10.26 29.09
C GLY A 137 0.68 10.60 27.59
N ALA A 138 -0.25 10.09 26.79
CA ALA A 138 -0.37 10.39 25.36
C ALA A 138 -1.82 10.67 24.93
N SER A 139 -2.63 11.25 25.83
CA SER A 139 -4.07 11.45 25.60
C SER A 139 -4.38 12.37 24.42
N HIS A 140 -3.64 13.48 24.26
CA HIS A 140 -3.82 14.39 23.12
C HIS A 140 -3.53 13.67 21.78
N SER A 141 -2.40 12.96 21.68
CA SER A 141 -2.11 12.11 20.51
C SER A 141 -3.12 10.99 20.30
N GLY A 142 -3.72 10.47 21.37
CA GLY A 142 -4.78 9.47 21.31
C GLY A 142 -6.10 10.02 20.74
N GLY A 143 -6.48 11.23 21.15
CA GLY A 143 -7.62 11.95 20.56
C GLY A 143 -7.42 12.20 19.07
N ASN A 144 -6.25 12.73 18.70
CA ASN A 144 -5.90 12.93 17.29
C ASN A 144 -5.89 11.62 16.50
N PHE A 145 -5.34 10.53 17.06
CA PHE A 145 -5.32 9.24 16.40
C PHE A 145 -6.74 8.74 16.08
N ARG A 146 -7.71 8.85 16.99
CA ARG A 146 -9.10 8.44 16.72
C ARG A 146 -9.70 9.22 15.55
N ARG A 147 -9.46 10.53 15.48
CA ARG A 147 -9.95 11.41 14.40
C ARG A 147 -9.29 11.07 13.06
N LEU A 148 -7.97 10.90 13.06
CA LEU A 148 -7.20 10.49 11.89
C LEU A 148 -7.59 9.09 11.40
N ALA A 149 -7.82 8.14 12.32
CA ALA A 149 -8.27 6.80 12.02
C ALA A 149 -9.67 6.83 11.37
N ALA A 150 -10.63 7.55 11.94
CA ALA A 150 -11.95 7.71 11.33
C ALA A 150 -11.85 8.28 9.89
N ALA A 151 -11.08 9.36 9.71
CA ALA A 151 -10.90 10.00 8.41
C ALA A 151 -10.23 9.07 7.37
N VAL A 152 -9.20 8.31 7.77
CA VAL A 152 -8.49 7.43 6.84
C VAL A 152 -9.34 6.21 6.44
N LEU A 153 -10.21 5.71 7.34
CA LEU A 153 -11.17 4.65 7.01
C LEU A 153 -12.28 5.15 6.07
N GLU A 154 -12.69 6.40 6.20
CA GLU A 154 -13.62 7.04 5.25
C GLU A 154 -12.97 7.21 3.86
N CYS A 155 -11.68 7.60 3.81
CA CYS A 155 -10.92 7.58 2.56
C CYS A 155 -10.90 6.19 1.93
N ALA A 156 -10.68 5.14 2.72
CA ALA A 156 -10.69 3.77 2.22
C ALA A 156 -12.07 3.34 1.69
N GLU A 157 -13.15 3.76 2.33
CA GLU A 157 -14.53 3.49 1.87
C GLU A 157 -14.82 4.16 0.53
N LYS A 158 -14.40 5.41 0.38
CA LYS A 158 -14.56 6.20 -0.85
C LYS A 158 -13.53 5.87 -1.92
N GLY A 159 -12.47 5.14 -1.58
CA GLY A 159 -11.32 4.93 -2.47
C GLY A 159 -10.53 6.22 -2.75
N ASN A 160 -10.56 7.21 -1.85
CA ASN A 160 -9.87 8.49 -2.01
C ASN A 160 -8.40 8.37 -1.56
N THR A 161 -7.47 8.29 -2.51
CA THR A 161 -6.04 8.14 -2.23
C THR A 161 -5.33 9.48 -1.95
N GLU A 162 -6.02 10.61 -2.03
CA GLU A 162 -5.46 11.90 -1.63
C GLU A 162 -5.26 11.96 -0.11
N THR A 163 -4.29 12.77 0.34
CA THR A 163 -4.11 13.00 1.78
C THR A 163 -5.25 13.86 2.30
N VAL A 164 -6.04 13.33 3.24
CA VAL A 164 -7.08 14.10 3.92
C VAL A 164 -6.48 14.88 5.08
N ILE A 165 -6.89 16.13 5.22
CA ILE A 165 -6.48 17.01 6.31
C ILE A 165 -7.59 17.02 7.37
N VAL A 166 -7.24 16.77 8.63
CA VAL A 166 -8.13 16.76 9.78
C VAL A 166 -7.88 18.01 10.61
N GLU A 167 -8.92 18.82 10.78
CA GLU A 167 -8.83 20.09 11.51
C GLU A 167 -8.55 19.87 13.00
N THR A 168 -7.70 20.69 13.60
CA THR A 168 -7.47 20.65 15.05
C THR A 168 -8.69 21.25 15.76
N GLU A 169 -9.19 20.60 16.81
CA GLU A 169 -10.21 21.23 17.66
C GLU A 169 -9.52 22.24 18.58
N GLU A 170 -10.03 23.47 18.62
CA GLU A 170 -9.61 24.45 19.62
C GLU A 170 -10.08 23.95 20.99
N GLU A 171 -9.14 23.66 21.90
CA GLU A 171 -9.41 23.32 23.31
C GLU A 171 -9.99 24.51 24.11
#